data_AF-A0A5B9QC26-F1
#
_entry.id   AF-A0A5B9QC26-F1
#
_cell.length_a   1.000
_cell.length_b   1.000
_cell.length_c   1.000
_cell.angle_alpha   90.00
_cell.angle_beta   90.00
_cell.angle_gamma   90.00
#
_symmetry.space_group_name_H-M   'P 1'
#
loop_
_entity.id
_entity.type
_entity.pdbx_description
1 polymer ?
#
loop_
_entity_poly.entity_id
_entity_poly.type
_entity_poly.pdbx_seq_one_letter_code
_entity_poly.pdbx_strand_id
1 'polypeptide(L)' 'MAPMKRPAAFEHHDPIEDSHSLTHLAHRWHVSRRKIRALLKSGKLPFVDLEGQLRVPDPAVKEFERGWQRVNGG' A
#
# COMPACT_ATOMS: atom_id res chain seq x y z
N MET A 1 18.18 -38.31 22.11
CA MET A 1 17.50 -37.55 21.03
C MET A 1 16.89 -36.30 21.66
N ALA A 2 17.45 -35.13 21.38
CA ALA A 2 16.97 -33.87 21.95
C ALA A 2 15.79 -33.32 21.11
N PRO A 3 14.72 -32.80 21.71
CA PRO A 3 13.62 -32.22 20.97
C PRO A 3 14.08 -30.90 20.34
N MET A 4 14.04 -30.81 19.01
CA MET A 4 14.33 -29.55 18.32
C MET A 4 13.30 -28.50 18.73
N LYS A 5 13.79 -27.39 19.30
CA LYS A 5 13.00 -26.20 19.64
C LYS A 5 12.41 -25.66 18.34
N ARG A 6 11.08 -25.56 18.29
CA ARG A 6 10.31 -25.07 17.12
C ARG A 6 10.94 -23.77 16.59
N PRO A 7 11.04 -23.57 15.27
CA PRO A 7 11.47 -22.27 14.76
C PRO A 7 10.49 -21.23 15.30
N ALA A 8 11.04 -20.14 15.85
CA ALA A 8 10.25 -19.00 16.25
C ALA A 8 9.38 -18.64 15.06
N ALA A 9 8.05 -18.71 15.22
CA ALA A 9 7.16 -17.99 14.34
C ALA A 9 7.58 -16.54 14.53
N PHE A 10 8.37 -16.02 13.59
CA PHE A 10 8.62 -14.60 13.48
C PHE A 10 7.22 -14.02 13.25
N GLU A 11 6.60 -13.53 14.33
CA GLU A 11 5.57 -12.51 14.25
C GLU A 11 6.27 -11.26 13.71
N HIS A 12 6.65 -11.32 12.42
CA HIS A 12 6.90 -10.13 11.64
C HIS A 12 5.54 -9.46 11.51
N HIS A 13 5.21 -8.61 12.49
CA HIS A 13 4.43 -7.42 12.21
C HIS A 13 5.28 -6.56 11.28
N ASP A 14 5.35 -7.00 10.03
CA ASP A 14 6.04 -6.33 8.97
C ASP A 14 5.23 -5.04 8.72
N PRO A 15 5.80 -3.83 8.86
CA PRO A 15 5.11 -2.57 8.52
C PRO A 15 4.68 -2.51 7.04
N ILE A 16 5.12 -3.51 6.27
CA ILE A 16 4.72 -3.85 4.90
C ILE A 16 3.26 -4.35 4.83
N GLU A 17 2.72 -5.02 5.85
CA GLU A 17 1.38 -5.67 5.79
C GLU A 17 0.24 -4.67 5.53
N ASP A 18 0.33 -3.47 6.11
CA ASP A 18 -0.69 -2.43 5.95
C ASP A 18 -0.34 -1.39 4.88
N SER A 19 0.45 -1.76 3.86
CA SER A 19 0.85 -0.82 2.81
C SER A 19 0.86 -1.45 1.41
N HIS A 20 0.42 -0.67 0.43
CA HIS A 20 0.28 -1.09 -0.96
C HIS A 20 1.40 -0.50 -1.82
N SER A 21 2.00 -1.35 -2.66
CA SER A 21 2.94 -0.88 -3.68
C SER A 21 2.22 -0.10 -4.79
N LEU A 22 2.94 0.80 -5.47
CA LEU A 22 2.38 1.54 -6.61
C LEU A 22 1.94 0.62 -7.75
N THR A 23 2.58 -0.54 -7.92
CA THR A 23 2.17 -1.55 -8.92
C THR A 23 0.79 -2.10 -8.57
N HIS A 24 0.60 -2.47 -7.31
CA HIS A 24 -0.67 -3.02 -6.83
C HIS A 24 -1.81 -2.01 -7.02
N LEU A 25 -1.58 -0.75 -6.62
CA LEU A 25 -2.56 0.33 -6.81
C LEU A 25 -2.89 0.62 -8.27
N ALA A 26 -1.90 0.50 -9.18
CA ALA A 26 -2.12 0.71 -10.61
C ALA A 26 -3.11 -0.30 -11.17
N HIS A 27 -2.97 -1.56 -10.77
CA HIS A 27 -3.86 -2.64 -11.19
C HIS A 27 -5.25 -2.47 -10.55
N ARG A 28 -5.29 -2.19 -9.25
CA ARG A 28 -6.54 -2.06 -8.47
C ARG A 28 -7.44 -0.91 -8.96
N TRP A 29 -6.86 0.24 -9.27
CA TRP A 29 -7.60 1.41 -9.75
C TRP A 29 -7.69 1.49 -11.28
N HIS A 30 -7.13 0.53 -12.00
CA HIS A 30 -7.04 0.55 -13.47
C HIS A 30 -6.43 1.86 -14.00
N VAL A 31 -5.36 2.34 -13.36
CA VAL A 31 -4.66 3.57 -13.73
C VAL A 31 -3.18 3.32 -13.97
N SER A 32 -2.55 4.18 -14.78
CA SER A 32 -1.11 4.11 -15.00
C SER A 32 -0.32 4.54 -13.75
N ARG A 33 0.89 3.99 -13.58
CA ARG A 33 1.84 4.44 -12.54
C ARG A 33 2.12 5.94 -12.60
N ARG A 34 2.08 6.54 -13.80
CA ARG A 34 2.23 7.99 -14.00
C ARG A 34 1.11 8.76 -13.31
N LYS A 35 -0.14 8.28 -13.40
CA LYS A 35 -1.29 8.89 -12.72
C LYS A 35 -1.17 8.76 -11.21
N ILE A 36 -0.72 7.62 -10.70
CA ILE A 36 -0.43 7.45 -9.27
C ILE A 36 0.66 8.42 -8.79
N ARG A 37 1.78 8.51 -9.51
CA ARG A 37 2.83 9.49 -9.19
C ARG A 37 2.32 10.93 -9.19
N ALA A 38 1.39 11.27 -10.08
CA ALA A 38 0.74 12.58 -10.07
C ALA A 38 -0.11 12.78 -8.80
N LEU A 39 -0.85 11.77 -8.34
CA LEU A 39 -1.59 11.82 -7.08
C LEU A 39 -0.66 12.04 -5.88
N LEU A 40 0.43 11.27 -5.80
CA LEU A 40 1.48 11.45 -4.79
C LEU A 40 2.05 12.88 -4.81
N LYS A 41 2.44 13.36 -6.00
CA LYS A 41 3.01 14.71 -6.18
C LYS A 41 2.02 15.82 -5.82
N SER A 42 0.73 15.60 -6.06
CA SER A 42 -0.34 16.55 -5.71
C SER A 42 -0.69 16.56 -4.22
N GLY A 43 -0.09 15.69 -3.40
CA GLY A 43 -0.41 15.55 -1.97
C GLY A 43 -1.77 14.90 -1.69
N LYS A 44 -2.48 14.41 -2.71
CA LYS A 44 -3.80 13.78 -2.56
C LYS A 44 -3.73 12.35 -2.04
N LEU A 45 -2.55 11.75 -2.06
CA LEU A 45 -2.34 10.38 -1.60
C LEU A 45 -1.03 10.35 -0.79
N PRO A 46 -1.09 10.13 0.53
CA PRO A 46 0.11 10.02 1.35
C PRO A 46 0.88 8.74 0.99
N PHE A 47 2.20 8.78 1.16
CA PHE A 47 3.08 7.66 0.89
C PHE A 47 4.19 7.60 1.93
N VAL A 48 4.76 6.41 2.07
CA VAL A 48 5.92 6.12 2.90
C VAL A 48 6.99 5.48 2.02
N ASP A 49 8.26 5.77 2.33
CA ASP A 49 9.38 5.02 1.78
C ASP A 49 9.73 3.90 2.77
N LEU A 50 9.59 2.65 2.32
CA LEU A 50 9.98 1.47 3.08
C LEU A 50 11.05 0.75 2.27
N GLU A 51 12.28 0.74 2.79
CA GLU A 51 13.43 0.08 2.16
C GLU A 51 13.68 0.54 0.70
N GLY A 52 13.48 1.83 0.40
CA GLY A 52 13.63 2.39 -0.95
C GLY A 52 12.45 2.10 -1.89
N GLN A 53 11.36 1.55 -1.37
CA GLN A 53 10.12 1.33 -2.11
C GLN A 53 9.03 2.29 -1.65
N LEU A 54 8.54 3.11 -2.58
CA LEU A 54 7.37 3.94 -2.37
C LEU A 54 6.12 3.06 -2.20
N ARG A 55 5.50 3.18 -1.03
CA ARG A 55 4.30 2.46 -0.65
C ARG A 55 3.25 3.42 -0.10
N VAL A 56 2.00 3.02 -0.19
CA VAL A 56 0.85 3.81 0.24
C VAL A 56 0.13 3.05 1.36
N PRO A 57 -0.02 3.63 2.56
CA PRO A 57 -0.71 2.95 3.65
C PRO A 57 -2.16 2.59 3.28
N ASP A 58 -2.61 1.39 3.65
CA ASP A 58 -3.98 0.91 3.47
C ASP A 58 -5.07 1.88 3.97
N PRO A 59 -4.96 2.54 5.16
CA PRO A 59 -5.96 3.51 5.58
C PRO A 59 -6.10 4.68 4.60
N ALA A 60 -4.99 5.13 4.00
CA ALA A 60 -5.00 6.19 3.00
C ALA A 60 -5.61 5.73 1.67
N VAL A 61 -5.35 4.49 1.26
CA VAL A 61 -6.00 3.87 0.09
C VAL A 61 -7.51 3.86 0.28
N LYS A 62 -8.00 3.40 1.45
CA LYS A 62 -9.43 3.35 1.78
C LYS A 62 -10.08 4.74 1.84
N GLU A 63 -9.40 5.73 2.40
CA GLU A 63 -9.89 7.11 2.41
C GLU A 63 -9.98 7.69 0.99
N PHE A 64 -8.95 7.45 0.18
CA PHE A 64 -8.93 7.88 -1.21
C PHE A 64 -10.02 7.19 -2.03
N GLU A 65 -10.22 5.87 -1.89
CA GLU A 65 -11.26 5.12 -2.61
C GLU A 65 -12.67 5.62 -2.28
N ARG A 66 -12.93 5.95 -1.00
CA ARG A 66 -14.20 6.57 -0.57
C ARG A 66 -14.46 7.92 -1.25
N GLY A 67 -13.41 8.72 -1.49
CA GLY A 67 -13.51 9.97 -2.25
C GLY A 67 -13.61 9.74 -3.76
N TRP A 68 -12.84 8.79 -4.29
CA TRP A 68 -12.69 8.51 -5.73
C TRP A 68 -13.98 8.00 -6.38
N GLN A 69 -14.73 7.15 -5.67
CA GLN A 69 -16.03 6.65 -6.13
C GLN A 69 -17.05 7.77 -6.33
N ARG A 70 -16.98 8.86 -5.56
CA ARG A 70 -17.88 10.02 -5.73
C ARG A 70 -17.59 10.83 -7.00
N VAL A 71 -16.38 10.71 -7.56
CA VAL A 71 -15.95 11.53 -8.71
C VAL A 71 -16.03 10.78 -10.05
N ASN A 72 -16.11 9.45 -10.03
CA ASN A 72 -16.19 8.61 -11.24
C ASN A 72 -17.46 7.73 -11.29
N GLY A 73 -18.37 7.89 -10.33
CA GLY A 73 -19.60 7.10 -10.19
C GLY A 73 -20.89 7.92 -10.20
N GLY A 74 -20.92 9.04 -10.93
CA GLY A 74 -22.10 9.88 -11.16
C GLY A 74 -22.25 10.18 -12.64
#